data_AF-A0AAD7DA06-F1
#
_entry.id   AF-A0AAD7DA06-F1
#
_cell.length_a   1.000
_cell.length_b   1.000
_cell.length_c   1.000
_cell.angle_alpha   90.00
_cell.angle_beta   90.00
_cell.angle_gamma   90.00
#
_symmetry.space_group_name_H-M   'P 1'
#
loop_
_entity.id
_entity.type
_entity.pdbx_description
1 polymer ?
#
loop_
_entity_poly.entity_id
_entity_poly.type
_entity_poly.pdbx_seq_one_letter_code
_entity_poly.pdbx_strand_id
1 'polypeptide(L)'
;MPPRKKQKTATAASTASNPSPDFPSASLLTLALTHHPYALSLRSKEHTKTPDALTDLDAWLTTTLSAKIASAQPITKPDMTSLMKWKLARGKSRPTLLGLVASNAEALVMRSTSAALQTVRAATDIDGALLALPDACALRGVGAATASALLTLHPPHLLPFMSDEAAAFFVSSLGGIKYTDAFYAKFARAMRGTVVRLNADLAADAQIWDCMKLERALFALNILRKHGEEGILDADPGSSTSPSGSLKRRRDGGDE
;
A
#
# COMPACT_ATOMS: atom_id res chain seq x y z
N MET A 1 5.72 24.79 54.45
CA MET A 1 4.82 23.97 53.61
C MET A 1 4.43 24.76 52.37
N PRO A 2 4.83 24.38 51.16
CA PRO A 2 4.32 25.00 49.93
C PRO A 2 3.04 24.29 49.45
N PRO A 3 2.16 24.96 48.67
CA PRO A 3 0.86 24.42 48.30
C PRO A 3 0.95 23.41 47.14
N ARG A 4 0.18 22.33 47.29
CA ARG A 4 0.08 21.17 46.39
C ARG A 4 -0.67 21.58 45.11
N LYS A 5 0.03 21.65 43.96
CA LYS A 5 -0.60 21.88 42.65
C LYS A 5 -1.42 20.63 42.25
N LYS A 6 -2.71 20.82 42.01
CA LYS A 6 -3.62 19.79 41.47
C LYS A 6 -3.20 19.41 40.04
N GLN A 7 -2.85 18.14 39.84
CA GLN A 7 -2.68 17.55 38.50
C GLN A 7 -4.05 17.47 37.81
N LYS A 8 -4.21 18.18 36.69
CA LYS A 8 -5.31 17.95 35.75
C LYS A 8 -4.92 16.75 34.89
N THR A 9 -5.61 15.63 35.07
CA THR A 9 -5.64 14.52 34.13
C THR A 9 -6.31 14.99 32.84
N ALA A 10 -5.52 15.18 31.79
CA ALA A 10 -6.03 15.42 30.44
C ALA A 10 -6.25 14.07 29.78
N THR A 11 -7.50 13.62 29.76
CA THR A 11 -7.94 12.48 28.97
C THR A 11 -7.82 12.86 27.49
N ALA A 12 -6.83 12.31 26.79
CA ALA A 12 -6.68 12.49 25.35
C ALA A 12 -7.76 11.67 24.63
N ALA A 13 -8.86 12.33 24.26
CA ALA A 13 -9.84 11.77 23.36
C ALA A 13 -9.21 11.68 21.96
N SER A 14 -9.06 10.45 21.47
CA SER A 14 -8.78 10.12 20.08
C SER A 14 -9.87 10.74 19.19
N THR A 15 -9.57 11.87 18.55
CA THR A 15 -10.42 12.44 17.51
C THR A 15 -10.23 11.59 16.24
N ALA A 16 -11.03 10.54 16.12
CA ALA A 16 -11.29 9.91 14.84
C ALA A 16 -11.92 10.98 13.93
N SER A 17 -11.14 11.52 12.98
CA SER A 17 -11.66 12.41 11.96
C SER A 17 -12.68 11.63 11.14
N ASN A 18 -13.96 12.04 11.19
CA ASN A 18 -14.99 11.50 10.31
C ASN A 18 -14.52 11.63 8.85
N PRO A 19 -14.67 10.58 8.02
CA PRO A 19 -14.29 10.65 6.62
C PRO A 19 -15.16 11.66 5.88
N SER A 20 -14.58 12.27 4.85
CA SER A 20 -15.35 12.99 3.82
C SER A 20 -16.46 12.07 3.30
N PRO A 21 -17.66 12.58 2.99
CA PRO A 21 -18.73 11.80 2.35
C PRO A 21 -18.30 11.09 1.05
N ASP A 22 -17.14 11.43 0.48
CA ASP A 22 -16.59 10.89 -0.76
C ASP A 22 -15.64 9.68 -0.59
N PHE A 23 -15.45 9.16 0.63
CA PHE A 23 -14.57 7.99 0.81
C PHE A 23 -15.23 6.71 0.25
N PRO A 24 -14.51 5.83 -0.48
CA PRO A 24 -15.07 4.62 -1.07
C PRO A 24 -15.80 3.72 -0.07
N SER A 25 -16.92 3.13 -0.48
CA SER A 25 -17.66 2.15 0.32
C SER A 25 -16.86 0.85 0.51
N ALA A 26 -17.21 0.06 1.52
CA ALA A 26 -16.57 -1.23 1.77
C ALA A 26 -16.73 -2.20 0.58
N SER A 27 -17.90 -2.23 -0.07
CA SER A 27 -18.14 -3.07 -1.26
C SER A 27 -17.25 -2.67 -2.42
N LEU A 28 -17.14 -1.36 -2.71
CA LEU A 28 -16.28 -0.85 -3.77
C LEU A 28 -14.80 -1.15 -3.48
N LEU A 29 -14.36 -1.03 -2.23
CA LEU A 29 -12.99 -1.38 -1.83
C LEU A 29 -12.71 -2.87 -1.98
N THR A 30 -13.65 -3.74 -1.59
CA THR A 30 -13.52 -5.19 -1.77
C THR A 30 -13.36 -5.53 -3.25
N LEU A 31 -14.19 -4.96 -4.12
CA LEU A 31 -14.10 -5.20 -5.56
C LEU A 31 -12.81 -4.61 -6.15
N ALA A 32 -12.43 -3.39 -5.77
CA ALA A 32 -11.15 -2.81 -6.22
C ALA A 32 -9.95 -3.69 -5.80
N LEU A 33 -10.01 -4.30 -4.61
CA LEU A 33 -8.97 -5.20 -4.15
C LEU A 33 -8.84 -6.48 -5.00
N THR A 34 -9.95 -7.07 -5.49
CA THR A 34 -9.88 -8.24 -6.38
C THR A 34 -9.26 -7.88 -7.74
N HIS A 35 -9.43 -6.63 -8.19
CA HIS A 35 -8.83 -6.11 -9.41
C HIS A 35 -7.40 -5.55 -9.23
N HIS A 36 -6.79 -5.70 -8.04
CA HIS A 36 -5.43 -5.22 -7.79
C HIS A 36 -4.37 -5.76 -8.78
N PRO A 37 -4.36 -7.06 -9.17
CA PRO A 37 -3.44 -7.56 -10.19
C PRO A 37 -3.63 -6.89 -11.56
N TYR A 38 -4.88 -6.62 -11.95
CA TYR A 38 -5.17 -5.95 -13.21
C TYR A 38 -4.72 -4.48 -13.17
N ALA A 39 -4.98 -3.77 -12.08
CA ALA A 39 -4.46 -2.42 -11.85
C ALA A 39 -2.93 -2.35 -11.90
N LEU A 40 -2.22 -3.35 -11.34
CA LEU A 40 -0.77 -3.45 -11.49
C LEU A 40 -0.35 -3.57 -12.96
N SER A 41 -1.07 -4.38 -13.75
CA SER A 41 -0.78 -4.52 -15.19
C SER A 41 -0.95 -3.20 -15.95
N LEU A 42 -1.98 -2.41 -15.61
CA LEU A 42 -2.20 -1.08 -16.19
C LEU A 42 -1.09 -0.12 -15.80
N ARG A 43 -0.73 -0.07 -14.50
CA ARG A 43 0.40 0.75 -14.03
C ARG A 43 1.69 0.36 -14.73
N SER A 44 1.93 -0.93 -14.92
CA SER A 44 3.17 -1.40 -15.52
C SER A 44 3.33 -1.01 -16.98
N LYS A 45 2.23 -0.94 -17.75
CA LYS A 45 2.22 -0.43 -19.13
C LYS A 45 2.63 1.03 -19.25
N GLU A 46 2.46 1.84 -18.20
CA GLU A 46 2.95 3.23 -18.18
C GLU A 46 4.49 3.31 -18.19
N HIS A 47 5.15 2.24 -17.76
CA HIS A 47 6.61 2.13 -17.73
C HIS A 47 7.09 1.30 -18.93
N THR A 48 7.09 1.92 -20.11
CA THR A 48 7.39 1.31 -21.42
C THR A 48 8.73 0.55 -21.52
N LYS A 49 9.66 0.74 -20.58
CA LYS A 49 10.95 0.06 -20.56
C LYS A 49 10.98 -1.23 -19.73
N THR A 50 10.01 -1.47 -18.85
CA THR A 50 9.97 -2.66 -17.97
C THR A 50 8.54 -3.09 -17.59
N PRO A 51 7.64 -3.40 -18.53
CA PRO A 51 6.23 -3.70 -18.23
C PRO A 51 5.99 -5.02 -17.49
N ASP A 52 6.85 -6.02 -17.62
CA ASP A 52 6.66 -7.28 -16.88
C ASP A 52 7.34 -7.23 -15.50
N ALA A 53 8.28 -6.30 -15.31
CA ALA A 53 9.07 -6.21 -14.08
C ALA A 53 8.23 -5.81 -12.86
N LEU A 54 7.20 -4.97 -12.98
CA LEU A 54 6.42 -4.56 -11.80
C LEU A 54 5.58 -5.73 -11.25
N THR A 55 4.94 -6.50 -12.12
CA THR A 55 4.11 -7.65 -11.71
C THR A 55 4.99 -8.71 -11.05
N ASP A 56 6.14 -9.02 -11.65
CA ASP A 56 7.12 -9.96 -11.09
C ASP A 56 7.68 -9.47 -9.75
N LEU A 57 7.97 -8.17 -9.65
CA LEU A 57 8.45 -7.55 -8.42
C LEU A 57 7.37 -7.56 -7.32
N ASP A 58 6.10 -7.35 -7.63
CA ASP A 58 5.01 -7.42 -6.63
C ASP A 58 4.77 -8.87 -6.18
N ALA A 59 4.85 -9.83 -7.09
CA ALA A 59 4.82 -11.25 -6.77
C ALA A 59 5.99 -11.64 -5.85
N TRP A 60 7.22 -11.23 -6.17
CA TRP A 60 8.39 -11.45 -5.31
C TRP A 60 8.25 -10.77 -3.94
N LEU A 61 7.71 -9.55 -3.90
CA LEU A 61 7.50 -8.79 -2.66
C LEU A 61 6.54 -9.52 -1.72
N THR A 62 5.42 -9.99 -2.26
CA THR A 62 4.32 -10.63 -1.51
C THR A 62 4.59 -12.05 -1.11
N THR A 63 5.40 -12.77 -1.87
CA THR A 63 5.76 -14.16 -1.60
C THR A 63 7.10 -14.22 -0.87
N THR A 64 8.19 -14.02 -1.60
CA THR A 64 9.57 -14.21 -1.11
C THR A 64 9.95 -13.24 -0.01
N LEU A 65 9.81 -11.93 -0.23
CA LEU A 65 10.27 -10.95 0.77
C LEU A 65 9.38 -10.98 2.03
N SER A 66 8.06 -11.08 1.86
CA SER A 66 7.12 -11.21 2.96
C SER A 66 7.40 -12.44 3.82
N ALA A 67 7.61 -13.61 3.20
CA ALA A 67 7.97 -14.84 3.93
C ALA A 67 9.32 -14.70 4.68
N LYS A 68 10.28 -14.00 4.08
CA LYS A 68 11.57 -13.70 4.71
C LYS A 68 11.40 -12.84 5.97
N ILE A 69 10.58 -11.80 5.89
CA ILE A 69 10.26 -10.92 7.03
C ILE A 69 9.51 -11.68 8.13
N ALA A 70 8.51 -12.48 7.76
CA ALA A 70 7.72 -13.29 8.68
C ALA A 70 8.58 -14.31 9.44
N SER A 71 9.58 -14.90 8.76
CA SER A 71 10.55 -15.83 9.36
C SER A 71 11.74 -15.15 10.03
N ALA A 72 11.71 -13.82 10.21
CA ALA A 72 12.78 -13.03 10.82
C ALA A 72 14.17 -13.21 10.16
N GLN A 73 14.21 -13.57 8.90
CA GLN A 73 15.46 -13.70 8.15
C GLN A 73 16.04 -12.31 7.84
N PRO A 74 17.38 -12.17 7.81
CA PRO A 74 18.01 -10.87 7.54
C PRO A 74 17.71 -10.34 6.15
N ILE A 75 17.29 -9.08 6.05
CA ILE A 75 17.09 -8.39 4.77
C ILE A 75 18.44 -7.95 4.22
N THR A 76 18.73 -8.40 3.00
CA THR A 76 20.02 -8.18 2.34
C THR A 76 20.00 -6.92 1.47
N LYS A 77 21.16 -6.45 1.02
CA LYS A 77 21.24 -5.34 0.06
C LYS A 77 20.52 -5.64 -1.26
N PRO A 78 20.62 -6.84 -1.87
CA PRO A 78 19.80 -7.22 -3.01
C PRO A 78 18.29 -7.10 -2.75
N ASP A 79 17.82 -7.53 -1.57
CA ASP A 79 16.39 -7.42 -1.22
C ASP A 79 15.94 -5.95 -1.21
N MET A 80 16.69 -5.07 -0.53
CA MET A 80 16.38 -3.65 -0.49
C MET A 80 16.47 -2.97 -1.86
N THR A 81 17.37 -3.43 -2.72
CA THR A 81 17.50 -2.93 -4.10
C THR A 81 16.28 -3.33 -4.93
N SER A 82 15.80 -4.58 -4.82
CA SER A 82 14.59 -5.05 -5.48
C SER A 82 13.33 -4.35 -4.95
N LEU A 83 13.23 -4.15 -3.64
CA LEU A 83 12.15 -3.37 -3.01
C LEU A 83 12.13 -1.92 -3.53
N MET A 84 13.29 -1.28 -3.71
CA MET A 84 13.37 0.05 -4.32
C MET A 84 12.92 0.03 -5.79
N LYS A 85 13.32 -0.96 -6.59
CA LYS A 85 12.84 -1.10 -7.98
C LYS A 85 11.32 -1.23 -8.03
N TRP A 86 10.75 -2.08 -7.19
CA TRP A 86 9.30 -2.27 -7.09
C TRP A 86 8.59 -0.95 -6.78
N LYS A 87 9.05 -0.23 -5.74
CA LYS A 87 8.49 1.04 -5.31
C LYS A 87 8.54 2.11 -6.42
N LEU A 88 9.68 2.20 -7.12
CA LEU A 88 9.86 3.17 -8.22
C LEU A 88 9.01 2.83 -9.45
N ALA A 89 8.70 1.56 -9.67
CA ALA A 89 7.80 1.10 -10.74
C ALA A 89 6.31 1.25 -10.37
N ARG A 90 5.97 1.24 -9.08
CA ARG A 90 4.57 1.46 -8.63
C ARG A 90 4.11 2.91 -8.71
N GLY A 91 5.01 3.88 -8.59
CA GLY A 91 4.66 5.30 -8.44
C GLY A 91 5.65 6.24 -9.12
N LYS A 92 5.86 7.42 -8.53
CA LYS A 92 6.73 8.44 -9.14
C LYS A 92 8.19 7.98 -9.20
N SER A 93 8.69 7.78 -10.42
CA SER A 93 10.08 7.39 -10.66
C SER A 93 11.07 8.47 -10.21
N ARG A 94 12.05 8.06 -9.41
CA ARG A 94 13.17 8.88 -8.91
C ARG A 94 14.44 8.03 -9.00
N PRO A 95 15.03 7.89 -10.20
CA PRO A 95 16.05 6.88 -10.49
C PRO A 95 17.31 7.03 -9.62
N THR A 96 17.60 8.24 -9.13
CA THR A 96 18.73 8.51 -8.22
C THR A 96 18.67 7.70 -6.93
N LEU A 97 17.47 7.33 -6.45
CA LEU A 97 17.31 6.57 -5.22
C LEU A 97 17.87 5.15 -5.32
N LEU A 98 17.88 4.55 -6.51
CA LEU A 98 18.38 3.18 -6.70
C LEU A 98 19.89 3.11 -6.44
N GLY A 99 20.65 4.09 -6.95
CA GLY A 99 22.09 4.19 -6.69
C GLY A 99 22.41 4.44 -5.21
N LEU A 100 21.60 5.26 -4.53
CA LEU A 100 21.75 5.51 -3.10
C LEU A 100 21.54 4.23 -2.28
N VAL A 101 20.45 3.49 -2.53
CA VAL A 101 20.19 2.22 -1.83
C VAL A 101 21.32 1.21 -2.08
N ALA A 102 21.76 1.07 -3.33
CA ALA A 102 22.83 0.14 -3.70
C ALA A 102 24.21 0.49 -3.10
N SER A 103 24.41 1.74 -2.68
CA SER A 103 25.65 2.23 -2.06
C SER A 103 25.76 1.95 -0.56
N ASN A 104 24.69 1.49 0.10
CA ASN A 104 24.77 1.13 1.52
C ASN A 104 25.60 -0.14 1.70
N ALA A 105 26.36 -0.22 2.81
CA ALA A 105 27.07 -1.43 3.19
C ALA A 105 26.08 -2.53 3.61
N GLU A 106 26.37 -3.79 3.23
CA GLU A 106 25.52 -4.96 3.53
C GLU A 106 25.20 -5.05 5.03
N ALA A 107 26.22 -4.91 5.89
CA ALA A 107 26.08 -4.95 7.33
C ALA A 107 25.18 -3.83 7.88
N LEU A 108 25.20 -2.64 7.27
CA LEU A 108 24.31 -1.55 7.65
C LEU A 108 22.86 -1.87 7.26
N VAL A 109 22.64 -2.38 6.04
CA VAL A 109 21.32 -2.80 5.56
C VAL A 109 20.72 -3.81 6.54
N MET A 110 21.40 -4.94 6.77
CA MET A 110 20.89 -6.02 7.62
C MET A 110 20.59 -5.52 9.04
N ARG A 111 21.46 -4.69 9.62
CA ARG A 111 21.31 -4.20 10.99
C ARG A 111 20.15 -3.21 11.12
N SER A 112 20.06 -2.23 10.23
CA SER A 112 18.99 -1.23 10.22
C SER A 112 17.61 -1.84 9.95
N THR A 113 17.49 -2.73 8.96
CA THR A 113 16.20 -3.39 8.68
C THR A 113 15.79 -4.34 9.79
N SER A 114 16.74 -5.04 10.41
CA SER A 114 16.42 -5.95 11.53
C SER A 114 15.91 -5.19 12.74
N ALA A 115 16.54 -4.07 13.10
CA ALA A 115 16.08 -3.20 14.20
C ALA A 115 14.67 -2.65 13.94
N ALA A 116 14.42 -2.15 12.73
CA ALA A 116 13.11 -1.63 12.35
C ALA A 116 12.02 -2.72 12.41
N LEU A 117 12.27 -3.89 11.82
CA LEU A 117 11.32 -5.01 11.81
C LEU A 117 11.10 -5.59 13.21
N GLN A 118 12.11 -5.61 14.08
CA GLN A 118 11.95 -6.01 15.48
C GLN A 118 11.02 -5.05 16.23
N THR A 119 11.15 -3.73 15.98
CA THR A 119 10.24 -2.72 16.55
C THR A 119 8.80 -2.94 16.09
N VAL A 120 8.57 -3.19 14.79
CA VAL A 120 7.22 -3.51 14.28
C VAL A 120 6.68 -4.81 14.90
N ARG A 121 7.52 -5.82 15.10
CA ARG A 121 7.11 -7.09 15.72
C ARG A 121 6.67 -6.95 17.17
N ALA A 122 7.34 -6.08 17.92
CA ALA A 122 7.01 -5.81 19.33
C ALA A 122 5.81 -4.86 19.49
N ALA A 123 5.40 -4.18 18.42
CA ALA A 123 4.32 -3.21 18.47
C ALA A 123 2.95 -3.88 18.60
N THR A 124 2.12 -3.37 19.52
CA THR A 124 0.73 -3.78 19.71
C THR A 124 -0.25 -2.83 19.03
N ASP A 125 0.20 -1.65 18.64
CA ASP A 125 -0.58 -0.61 17.98
C ASP A 125 0.25 0.13 16.91
N ILE A 126 -0.40 1.09 16.24
CA ILE A 126 0.24 1.84 15.17
C ILE A 126 1.30 2.81 15.66
N ASP A 127 1.16 3.36 16.86
CA ASP A 127 2.11 4.34 17.40
C ASP A 127 3.42 3.66 17.79
N GLY A 128 3.36 2.48 18.40
CA GLY A 128 4.51 1.62 18.63
C GLY A 128 5.18 1.19 17.33
N ALA A 129 4.40 0.83 16.29
CA ALA A 129 4.95 0.43 15.00
C ALA A 129 5.67 1.60 14.29
N LEU A 130 5.15 2.83 14.41
CA LEU A 130 5.76 4.03 13.83
C LEU A 130 7.16 4.33 14.40
N LEU A 131 7.51 3.81 15.59
CA LEU A 131 8.85 3.93 16.16
C LEU A 131 9.93 3.20 15.35
N ALA A 132 9.55 2.32 14.40
CA ALA A 132 10.49 1.63 13.50
C ALA A 132 11.06 2.53 12.39
N LEU A 133 10.46 3.70 12.14
CA LEU A 133 10.83 4.57 11.03
C LEU A 133 12.29 5.06 11.09
N PRO A 134 12.82 5.55 12.22
CA PRO A 134 14.19 6.05 12.28
C PRO A 134 15.23 5.00 11.86
N ASP A 135 15.06 3.75 12.30
CA ASP A 135 15.95 2.65 11.96
C ASP A 135 15.90 2.31 10.47
N ALA A 136 14.69 2.24 9.89
CA ALA A 136 14.53 1.98 8.46
C ALA A 136 15.08 3.13 7.60
N CYS A 137 14.89 4.38 8.06
CA CYS A 137 15.37 5.59 7.37
C CYS A 137 16.87 5.87 7.56
N ALA A 138 17.59 5.07 8.35
CA ALA A 138 19.05 5.19 8.49
C ALA A 138 19.80 4.87 7.17
N LEU A 139 19.16 4.17 6.23
CA LEU A 139 19.75 3.81 4.94
C LEU A 139 19.70 4.96 3.94
N ARG A 140 20.80 5.18 3.22
CA ARG A 140 20.84 6.16 2.13
C ARG A 140 19.80 5.80 1.07
N GLY A 141 19.01 6.79 0.66
CA GLY A 141 17.93 6.62 -0.32
C GLY A 141 16.61 6.08 0.26
N VAL A 142 16.54 5.82 1.57
CA VAL A 142 15.34 5.34 2.26
C VAL A 142 14.76 6.45 3.14
N GLY A 143 13.68 7.08 2.68
CA GLY A 143 12.83 7.96 3.50
C GLY A 143 11.53 7.26 3.89
N ALA A 144 10.62 7.95 4.60
CA ALA A 144 9.36 7.39 5.11
C ALA A 144 8.58 6.55 4.08
N ALA A 145 8.45 7.02 2.84
CA ALA A 145 7.75 6.27 1.80
C ALA A 145 8.42 4.93 1.47
N THR A 146 9.75 4.89 1.36
CA THR A 146 10.48 3.63 1.10
C THR A 146 10.50 2.74 2.35
N ALA A 147 10.69 3.32 3.54
CA ALA A 147 10.62 2.58 4.80
C ALA A 147 9.25 1.90 4.94
N SER A 148 8.15 2.61 4.67
CA SER A 148 6.80 2.07 4.73
C SER A 148 6.57 0.87 3.79
N ALA A 149 7.26 0.79 2.65
CA ALA A 149 7.18 -0.35 1.73
C ALA A 149 7.80 -1.63 2.32
N LEU A 150 8.83 -1.50 3.17
CA LEU A 150 9.41 -2.62 3.90
C LEU A 150 8.52 -2.98 5.10
N LEU A 151 8.14 -1.98 5.90
CA LEU A 151 7.45 -2.20 7.17
C LEU A 151 6.02 -2.73 7.00
N THR A 152 5.33 -2.39 5.90
CA THR A 152 3.98 -2.91 5.61
C THR A 152 3.92 -4.42 5.45
N LEU A 153 5.05 -5.06 5.12
CA LEU A 153 5.10 -6.50 4.84
C LEU A 153 5.09 -7.34 6.11
N HIS A 154 5.37 -6.75 7.29
CA HIS A 154 5.37 -7.49 8.55
C HIS A 154 3.92 -7.73 9.01
N PRO A 155 3.47 -8.99 9.19
CA PRO A 155 2.16 -9.28 9.80
C PRO A 155 2.08 -8.73 11.24
N PRO A 156 0.95 -8.15 11.68
CA PRO A 156 -0.37 -8.19 11.06
C PRO A 156 -0.65 -6.99 10.14
N HIS A 157 0.37 -6.43 9.49
CA HIS A 157 0.24 -5.31 8.54
C HIS A 157 -0.33 -4.05 9.19
N LEU A 158 0.24 -3.65 10.34
CA LEU A 158 -0.19 -2.46 11.08
C LEU A 158 0.12 -1.16 10.36
N LEU A 159 1.25 -1.09 9.66
CA LEU A 159 1.70 0.08 8.92
C LEU A 159 1.30 -0.04 7.45
N PRO A 160 0.64 0.97 6.85
CA PRO A 160 0.41 0.99 5.41
C PRO A 160 1.69 1.39 4.66
N PHE A 161 1.82 0.91 3.42
CA PHE A 161 2.70 1.54 2.45
C PHE A 161 2.16 2.92 2.06
N MET A 162 3.03 3.93 2.05
CA MET A 162 2.71 5.29 1.62
C MET A 162 2.82 5.43 0.10
N SER A 163 1.84 4.88 -0.62
CA SER A 163 1.67 5.15 -2.05
C SER A 163 0.99 6.51 -2.26
N ASP A 164 1.34 7.20 -3.34
CA ASP A 164 0.72 8.49 -3.69
C ASP A 164 -0.77 8.28 -4.01
N GLU A 165 -1.10 7.12 -4.60
CA GLU A 165 -2.43 6.67 -4.96
C GLU A 165 -3.34 6.50 -3.74
N ALA A 166 -2.86 5.85 -2.68
CA ALA A 166 -3.62 5.72 -1.44
C ALA A 166 -3.68 7.06 -0.69
N ALA A 167 -2.57 7.81 -0.63
CA ALA A 167 -2.52 9.11 0.04
C ALA A 167 -3.47 10.15 -0.58
N ALA A 168 -3.75 10.04 -1.89
CA ALA A 168 -4.70 10.92 -2.58
C ALA A 168 -6.11 10.88 -1.98
N PHE A 169 -6.54 9.76 -1.38
CA PHE A 169 -7.86 9.65 -0.73
C PHE A 169 -7.95 10.36 0.62
N PHE A 170 -6.84 10.84 1.16
CA PHE A 170 -6.76 11.51 2.46
C PHE A 170 -6.39 12.99 2.35
N VAL A 171 -6.29 13.56 1.13
CA VAL A 171 -5.87 14.97 0.97
C VAL A 171 -6.86 15.96 1.57
N SER A 172 -8.15 15.63 1.61
CA SER A 172 -9.19 16.47 2.24
C SER A 172 -9.01 16.57 3.76
N SER A 173 -8.47 15.54 4.40
CA SER A 173 -8.26 15.50 5.87
C SER A 173 -6.82 15.79 6.29
N LEU A 174 -5.82 15.47 5.46
CA LEU A 174 -4.40 15.59 5.79
C LEU A 174 -3.69 16.74 5.06
N GLY A 175 -4.35 17.37 4.09
CA GLY A 175 -3.75 18.32 3.17
C GLY A 175 -2.94 17.64 2.06
N GLY A 176 -2.29 18.47 1.22
CA GLY A 176 -1.49 17.97 0.10
C GLY A 176 -0.39 16.98 0.52
N ILE A 177 -0.12 15.99 -0.33
CA ILE A 177 0.83 14.90 -0.07
C ILE A 177 2.23 15.46 0.17
N LYS A 178 2.82 15.13 1.32
CA LYS A 178 4.19 15.53 1.69
C LYS A 178 5.03 14.30 2.01
N TYR A 179 6.20 14.19 1.39
CA TYR A 179 7.14 13.09 1.64
C TYR A 179 7.98 13.32 2.90
N THR A 180 7.31 13.39 4.05
CA THR A 180 7.92 13.65 5.37
C THR A 180 7.41 12.66 6.39
N ASP A 181 8.22 12.38 7.42
CA ASP A 181 7.86 11.44 8.50
C ASP A 181 6.59 11.86 9.23
N ALA A 182 6.43 13.17 9.46
CA ALA A 182 5.23 13.73 10.09
C ALA A 182 3.97 13.52 9.26
N PHE A 183 4.05 13.65 7.93
CA PHE A 183 2.91 13.34 7.07
C PHE A 183 2.63 11.84 7.06
N TYR A 184 3.67 11.01 6.95
CA TYR A 184 3.50 9.56 6.97
C TYR A 184 2.83 9.08 8.26
N ALA A 185 3.23 9.59 9.42
CA ALA A 185 2.61 9.25 10.69
C ALA A 185 1.11 9.63 10.75
N LYS A 186 0.71 10.76 10.14
CA LYS A 186 -0.71 11.14 10.02
C LYS A 186 -1.45 10.21 9.05
N PHE A 187 -0.87 9.93 7.89
CA PHE A 187 -1.41 9.01 6.90
C PHE A 187 -1.60 7.60 7.47
N ALA A 188 -0.61 7.07 8.19
CA ALA A 188 -0.65 5.77 8.81
C ALA A 188 -1.81 5.66 9.81
N ARG A 189 -1.97 6.66 10.69
CA ARG A 189 -3.09 6.71 11.64
C ARG A 189 -4.44 6.80 10.94
N ALA A 190 -4.56 7.61 9.89
CA ALA A 190 -5.80 7.74 9.11
C ALA A 190 -6.18 6.41 8.43
N MET A 191 -5.22 5.73 7.80
CA MET A 191 -5.39 4.39 7.22
C MET A 191 -5.85 3.39 8.27
N ARG A 192 -5.21 3.37 9.46
CA ARG A 192 -5.61 2.46 10.54
C ARG A 192 -7.00 2.76 11.08
N GLY A 193 -7.36 4.04 11.23
CA GLY A 193 -8.72 4.44 11.59
C GLY A 193 -9.76 3.93 10.59
N THR A 194 -9.46 4.02 9.29
CA THR A 194 -10.32 3.43 8.25
C THR A 194 -10.40 1.91 8.35
N VAL A 195 -9.28 1.20 8.58
CA VAL A 195 -9.29 -0.25 8.79
C VAL A 195 -10.17 -0.64 9.99
N VAL A 196 -10.04 0.04 11.12
CA VAL A 196 -10.87 -0.22 12.31
C VAL A 196 -12.35 -0.05 11.99
N ARG A 197 -12.71 1.03 11.28
CA ARG A 197 -14.10 1.29 10.88
C ARG A 197 -14.63 0.25 9.89
N LEU A 198 -13.85 -0.11 8.87
CA LEU A 198 -14.22 -1.16 7.93
C LEU A 198 -14.45 -2.51 8.62
N ASN A 199 -13.72 -2.76 9.71
CA ASN A 199 -13.83 -3.99 10.49
C ASN A 199 -14.95 -3.98 11.54
N ALA A 200 -15.51 -2.82 11.90
CA ALA A 200 -16.52 -2.70 12.96
C ALA A 200 -17.86 -3.35 12.59
N ASP A 201 -18.23 -3.31 11.31
CA ASP A 201 -19.51 -3.78 10.78
C ASP A 201 -19.35 -4.97 9.82
N LEU A 202 -18.27 -5.76 9.96
CA LEU A 202 -18.04 -6.93 9.11
C LEU A 202 -19.11 -8.00 9.34
N ALA A 203 -19.68 -8.49 8.25
CA ALA A 203 -20.40 -9.77 8.27
C ALA A 203 -19.44 -10.92 8.66
N ALA A 204 -19.99 -12.01 9.20
CA ALA A 204 -19.20 -13.10 9.77
C ALA A 204 -18.25 -13.79 8.75
N ASP A 205 -18.59 -13.75 7.47
CA ASP A 205 -17.84 -14.29 6.34
C ASP A 205 -17.06 -13.24 5.54
N ALA A 206 -17.15 -11.97 5.94
CA ALA A 206 -16.48 -10.88 5.24
C ALA A 206 -14.97 -10.88 5.50
N GLN A 207 -14.21 -10.48 4.50
CA GLN A 207 -12.76 -10.38 4.60
C GLN A 207 -12.34 -9.33 5.65
N ILE A 208 -11.48 -9.74 6.58
CA ILE A 208 -10.87 -8.83 7.56
C ILE A 208 -9.90 -7.88 6.86
N TRP A 209 -10.09 -6.58 7.09
CA TRP A 209 -9.21 -5.53 6.59
C TRP A 209 -7.96 -5.37 7.44
N ASP A 210 -6.85 -5.12 6.75
CA ASP A 210 -5.58 -4.66 7.31
C ASP A 210 -5.05 -3.49 6.46
N CYS A 211 -3.97 -2.84 6.91
CA CYS A 211 -3.48 -1.64 6.22
C CYS A 211 -2.92 -1.97 4.81
N MET A 212 -2.42 -3.19 4.59
CA MET A 212 -1.90 -3.61 3.29
C MET A 212 -3.02 -3.86 2.28
N LYS A 213 -4.11 -4.54 2.70
CA LYS A 213 -5.31 -4.73 1.87
C LYS A 213 -5.96 -3.40 1.52
N LEU A 214 -6.11 -2.50 2.49
CA LEU A 214 -6.69 -1.18 2.23
C LEU A 214 -5.82 -0.37 1.26
N GLU A 215 -4.49 -0.37 1.42
CA GLU A 215 -3.58 0.31 0.49
C GLU A 215 -3.75 -0.21 -0.93
N ARG A 216 -3.81 -1.53 -1.11
CA ARG A 216 -3.97 -2.18 -2.41
C ARG A 216 -5.31 -1.88 -3.06
N ALA A 217 -6.39 -1.86 -2.28
CA ALA A 217 -7.72 -1.50 -2.76
C ALA A 217 -7.75 -0.05 -3.26
N LEU A 218 -7.20 0.89 -2.47
CA LEU A 218 -7.14 2.30 -2.84
C LEU A 218 -6.22 2.54 -4.04
N PHE A 219 -5.07 1.85 -4.09
CA PHE A 219 -4.20 1.85 -5.26
C PHE A 219 -4.96 1.39 -6.49
N ALA A 220 -5.60 0.22 -6.44
CA ALA A 220 -6.33 -0.34 -7.58
C ALA A 220 -7.43 0.60 -8.07
N LEU A 221 -8.24 1.12 -7.15
CA LEU A 221 -9.29 2.09 -7.47
C LEU A 221 -8.73 3.35 -8.14
N ASN A 222 -7.61 3.88 -7.65
CA ASN A 222 -6.96 5.04 -8.25
C ASN A 222 -6.49 4.76 -9.69
N ILE A 223 -5.85 3.60 -9.92
CA ILE A 223 -5.37 3.22 -11.25
C ILE A 223 -6.53 3.02 -12.21
N LEU A 224 -7.56 2.28 -11.81
CA LEU A 224 -8.72 2.01 -12.67
C LEU A 224 -9.40 3.32 -13.10
N ARG A 225 -9.62 4.25 -12.16
CA ARG A 225 -10.13 5.60 -12.45
C ARG A 225 -9.25 6.35 -13.43
N LYS A 226 -7.93 6.34 -13.22
CA LYS A 226 -6.97 7.04 -14.09
C LYS A 226 -7.01 6.51 -15.53
N HIS A 227 -7.25 5.22 -15.72
CA HIS A 227 -7.29 4.57 -17.04
C HIS A 227 -8.70 4.50 -17.66
N GLY A 228 -9.74 5.00 -16.99
CA GLY A 228 -11.13 4.89 -17.46
C GLY A 228 -11.71 3.47 -17.38
N GLU A 229 -11.10 2.60 -16.57
CA GLU A 229 -11.47 1.20 -16.37
C GLU A 229 -12.36 1.02 -15.11
N GLU A 230 -12.89 2.12 -14.57
CA GLU A 230 -13.71 2.10 -13.35
C GLU A 230 -15.04 1.36 -13.52
N GLY A 231 -15.56 1.26 -14.75
CA GLY A 231 -16.79 0.51 -15.05
C GLY A 231 -16.71 -0.99 -14.77
N ILE A 232 -15.49 -1.54 -14.63
CA ILE A 232 -15.32 -2.93 -14.15
C ILE A 232 -15.78 -3.08 -12.70
N LEU A 233 -15.78 -2.00 -11.93
CA LEU A 233 -16.24 -1.97 -10.53
C LEU A 233 -17.77 -1.80 -10.40
N ASP A 234 -18.48 -1.62 -11.51
CA ASP A 234 -19.94 -1.56 -11.57
C ASP A 234 -20.57 -2.92 -11.93
N ALA A 235 -19.74 -3.90 -12.31
CA ALA A 235 -20.20 -5.22 -12.70
C ALA A 235 -20.70 -5.99 -11.48
N ASP A 236 -22.02 -6.16 -11.40
CA ASP A 236 -22.65 -7.09 -10.47
C ASP A 236 -22.12 -8.51 -10.76
N PRO A 237 -21.50 -9.22 -9.79
CA PRO A 237 -21.01 -10.58 -10.00
C PRO A 237 -22.10 -11.59 -10.42
N GLY A 238 -23.38 -11.19 -10.44
CA GLY A 238 -24.51 -11.96 -10.97
C GLY A 238 -24.83 -11.78 -12.47
N SER A 239 -24.26 -10.81 -13.19
CA SER A 239 -24.63 -10.59 -14.60
C SER A 239 -23.74 -11.38 -15.57
N SER A 240 -24.06 -12.65 -15.79
CA SER A 240 -23.53 -13.41 -16.90
C SER A 240 -24.10 -12.88 -18.23
N THR A 241 -23.43 -11.94 -18.88
CA THR A 241 -23.68 -11.66 -20.30
C THR A 241 -22.70 -12.47 -21.15
N SER A 242 -23.17 -13.62 -21.61
CA SER A 242 -22.52 -14.39 -22.68
C SER A 242 -22.33 -13.51 -23.92
N PRO A 243 -21.18 -13.57 -24.62
CA PRO A 243 -21.03 -12.90 -25.90
C PRO A 243 -21.84 -13.67 -26.95
N SER A 244 -23.01 -13.15 -27.29
CA SER A 244 -23.79 -13.59 -28.44
C SER A 244 -22.95 -13.35 -29.70
N GLY A 245 -22.52 -14.45 -30.32
CA GLY A 245 -21.78 -14.43 -31.58
C GLY A 245 -22.64 -13.90 -32.73
N SER A 246 -21.99 -13.17 -33.63
CA SER A 246 -22.48 -12.99 -34.99
C SER A 246 -21.33 -13.29 -35.95
N LEU A 247 -21.22 -14.58 -36.29
CA LEU A 247 -20.40 -15.08 -37.38
C LEU A 247 -21.06 -14.61 -38.69
N LYS A 248 -20.52 -13.55 -39.30
CA LYS A 248 -20.97 -13.07 -40.61
C LYS A 248 -20.47 -14.05 -41.68
N ARG A 249 -21.35 -14.95 -42.13
CA ARG A 249 -21.13 -15.83 -43.29
C ARG A 249 -20.80 -14.97 -44.52
N ARG A 250 -19.59 -15.12 -45.06
CA ARG A 250 -19.24 -14.69 -46.42
C ARG A 250 -19.99 -15.58 -47.40
N ARG A 251 -20.79 -14.98 -48.28
CA ARG A 251 -21.36 -15.66 -49.44
C ARG A 251 -20.33 -15.69 -50.56
N ASP A 252 -20.15 -16.90 -51.05
CA ASP A 252 -19.46 -17.27 -52.27
C ASP A 252 -20.24 -16.78 -53.50
N GLY A 253 -19.52 -16.51 -54.58
CA GLY A 253 -20.03 -16.08 -55.87
C GLY A 253 -18.83 -15.57 -56.67
N GLY A 254 -18.36 -16.22 -57.73
CA GLY A 254 -19.00 -17.16 -58.64
C GLY A 254 -18.56 -16.67 -60.02
N ASP A 255 -17.53 -17.31 -60.56
CA ASP A 255 -16.99 -17.05 -61.88
C ASP A 255 -18.00 -17.46 -62.96
N GLU A 256 -18.35 -16.50 -63.83
CA GLU A 256 -18.52 -16.66 -65.29
C GLU A 256 -18.48 -15.28 -65.96
#